data_AF-A0A6G1SPF1-F1
#
_entry.id   AF-A0A6G1SPF1-F1
#
_cell.length_a   1.000
_cell.length_b   1.000
_cell.length_c   1.000
_cell.angle_alpha   90.00
_cell.angle_beta   90.00
_cell.angle_gamma   90.00
#
_symmetry.space_group_name_H-M   'P 1'
#
loop_
_entity.id
_entity.type
_entity.pdbx_description
1 polymer ?
#
loop_
_entity_poly.entity_id
_entity_poly.type
_entity_poly.pdbx_seq_one_letter_code
_entity_poly.pdbx_strand_id
1 'polypeptide(L)'
;MASSRATETLSQTVARFMTVNLRTKFMIKRSYDDWTFKQIFADRKRRAYINAQSLNVDLHARLGSDLAVSHFIIGMVGGRVRDHTGTWVSRLRDLPNDYDESFKLSAIEASDSRLITEGMDNFVGLERLETLDLSKNPHLDDFACDQLARQFLSSKTLTAINLSYNPLISVYGIETLMRIPSLKNITALSTAASTFSDIDLFILAAEDERQCQVFVHEDGRQFKTQELEDVRLETVPIPRLKSD
;
A
#
# COMPACT_ATOMS: atom_id res chain seq x y z
N MET A 1 -47.93 25.66 53.78
CA MET A 1 -47.76 26.08 52.36
C MET A 1 -47.74 24.81 51.51
N ALA A 2 -48.89 24.42 50.97
CA ALA A 2 -49.04 23.16 50.23
C ALA A 2 -48.76 23.39 48.74
N SER A 3 -47.78 22.66 48.21
CA SER A 3 -47.36 22.64 46.81
C SER A 3 -48.46 22.04 45.92
N SER A 4 -49.06 22.83 45.04
CA SER A 4 -50.03 22.35 44.04
C SER A 4 -49.32 21.57 42.92
N ARG A 5 -49.32 20.24 43.00
CA ARG A 5 -49.05 19.38 41.83
C ARG A 5 -50.29 19.39 40.95
N ALA A 6 -50.24 20.12 39.83
CA ALA A 6 -51.26 20.06 38.80
C ALA A 6 -51.33 18.62 38.25
N THR A 7 -52.49 17.98 38.39
CA THR A 7 -52.77 16.68 37.77
C THR A 7 -52.97 16.90 36.28
N GLU A 8 -51.94 16.59 35.49
CA GLU A 8 -52.05 16.60 34.03
C GLU A 8 -53.14 15.61 33.59
N THR A 9 -54.04 16.05 32.71
CA THR A 9 -55.12 15.20 32.22
C THR A 9 -54.55 14.13 31.29
N LEU A 10 -55.14 12.92 31.29
CA LEU A 10 -54.70 11.80 30.43
C LEU A 10 -54.55 12.21 28.96
N SER A 11 -55.40 13.11 28.47
CA SER A 11 -55.33 13.65 27.11
C SER A 11 -54.08 14.51 26.86
N GLN A 12 -53.62 15.29 27.83
CA GLN A 12 -52.40 16.10 27.72
C GLN A 12 -51.14 15.22 27.70
N THR A 13 -51.12 14.15 28.50
CA THR A 13 -50.01 13.18 28.53
C THR A 13 -49.92 12.40 27.21
N VAL A 14 -51.05 11.95 26.66
CA VAL A 14 -51.12 11.27 25.37
C VAL A 14 -50.71 12.19 24.21
N ALA A 15 -51.17 13.45 24.22
CA ALA A 15 -50.80 14.44 23.20
C ALA A 15 -49.29 14.72 23.20
N ARG A 16 -48.67 14.87 24.40
CA ARG A 16 -47.22 15.02 24.55
C ARG A 16 -46.45 13.79 24.06
N PHE A 17 -46.91 12.59 24.39
CA PHE A 17 -46.27 11.36 23.92
C PHE A 17 -46.30 11.25 22.39
N MET A 18 -47.43 11.60 21.76
CA MET A 18 -47.57 11.61 20.30
C MET A 18 -46.67 12.66 19.64
N THR A 19 -46.58 13.87 20.19
CA THR A 19 -45.68 14.92 19.66
C THR A 19 -44.21 14.53 19.82
N VAL A 20 -43.82 13.94 20.95
CA VAL A 20 -42.46 13.42 21.16
C VAL A 20 -42.16 12.33 20.14
N ASN A 21 -43.04 11.34 19.96
CA ASN A 21 -42.85 10.22 19.03
C ASN A 21 -42.75 10.69 17.56
N LEU A 22 -43.58 11.64 17.14
CA LEU A 22 -43.49 12.24 15.80
C LEU A 22 -42.17 12.98 15.61
N ARG A 23 -41.72 13.74 16.61
CA ARG A 23 -40.45 14.47 16.58
C ARG A 23 -39.26 13.52 16.51
N THR A 24 -39.23 12.44 17.30
CA THR A 24 -38.18 11.41 17.21
C THR A 24 -38.19 10.72 15.86
N LYS A 25 -39.34 10.30 15.34
CA LYS A 25 -39.43 9.70 14.00
C LYS A 25 -38.90 10.63 12.90
N PHE A 26 -39.24 11.91 12.96
CA PHE A 26 -38.76 12.90 11.99
C PHE A 26 -37.24 13.13 12.11
N MET A 27 -36.70 13.21 13.32
CA MET A 27 -35.25 13.34 13.52
C MET A 27 -34.48 12.11 13.08
N ILE A 28 -34.99 10.90 13.40
CA ILE A 28 -34.41 9.63 12.94
C ILE A 28 -34.37 9.60 11.41
N LYS A 29 -35.50 9.92 10.74
CA LYS A 29 -35.56 9.97 9.27
C LYS A 29 -34.53 10.95 8.68
N ARG A 30 -34.47 12.19 9.20
CA ARG A 30 -33.49 13.19 8.74
C ARG A 30 -32.05 12.75 8.98
N SER A 31 -31.78 12.05 10.09
CA SER A 31 -30.45 11.48 10.39
C SER A 31 -30.08 10.35 9.43
N TYR A 32 -31.03 9.49 9.06
CA TYR A 32 -30.81 8.45 8.04
C TYR A 32 -30.55 9.06 6.67
N ASP A 33 -31.31 10.09 6.30
CA ASP A 33 -31.16 10.81 5.03
C ASP A 33 -29.78 11.51 4.96
N ASP A 34 -29.36 12.23 6.02
CA ASP A 34 -28.03 12.86 6.09
C ASP A 34 -26.89 11.84 6.03
N TRP A 35 -27.00 10.73 6.76
CA TRP A 35 -26.03 9.65 6.72
C TRP A 35 -25.95 9.01 5.32
N THR A 36 -27.09 8.75 4.67
CA THR A 36 -27.10 8.18 3.31
C THR A 36 -26.49 9.14 2.29
N PHE A 37 -26.80 10.43 2.35
CA PHE A 37 -26.14 11.41 1.48
C PHE A 37 -24.62 11.46 1.72
N LYS A 38 -24.17 11.49 2.97
CA LYS A 38 -22.74 11.43 3.31
C LYS A 38 -22.05 10.19 2.74
N GLN A 39 -22.69 9.02 2.85
CA GLN A 39 -22.21 7.78 2.25
C GLN A 39 -22.14 7.88 0.73
N ILE A 40 -23.19 8.35 0.06
CA ILE A 40 -23.22 8.51 -1.40
C ILE A 40 -22.10 9.45 -1.88
N PHE A 41 -21.89 10.58 -1.19
CA PHE A 41 -20.81 11.51 -1.51
C PHE A 41 -19.43 10.89 -1.28
N ALA A 42 -19.24 10.19 -0.16
CA ALA A 42 -18.01 9.47 0.14
C ALA A 42 -17.70 8.39 -0.91
N ASP A 43 -18.70 7.59 -1.28
CA ASP A 43 -18.61 6.54 -2.30
C ASP A 43 -18.33 7.13 -3.69
N ARG A 44 -18.92 8.27 -4.03
CA ARG A 44 -18.64 8.96 -5.29
C ARG A 44 -17.21 9.47 -5.31
N LYS A 45 -16.72 10.06 -4.21
CA LYS A 45 -15.33 10.52 -4.09
C LYS A 45 -14.36 9.34 -4.18
N ARG A 46 -14.65 8.23 -3.48
CA ARG A 46 -13.85 7.01 -3.52
C ARG A 46 -13.80 6.42 -4.92
N ARG A 47 -14.94 6.29 -5.62
CA ARG A 47 -14.97 5.80 -7.01
C ARG A 47 -14.20 6.70 -7.96
N ALA A 48 -14.35 8.02 -7.83
CA ALA A 48 -13.56 8.96 -8.64
C ALA A 48 -12.06 8.79 -8.38
N TYR A 49 -11.67 8.53 -7.13
CA TYR A 49 -10.29 8.28 -6.75
C TYR A 49 -9.74 6.96 -7.33
N ILE A 50 -10.53 5.89 -7.27
CA ILE A 50 -10.19 4.59 -7.86
C ILE A 50 -10.04 4.72 -9.37
N ASN A 51 -11.01 5.33 -10.04
CA ASN A 51 -10.99 5.53 -11.49
C ASN A 51 -9.85 6.46 -11.95
N ALA A 52 -9.37 7.35 -11.09
CA ALA A 52 -8.22 8.20 -11.42
C ALA A 52 -6.91 7.41 -11.44
N GLN A 53 -6.81 6.30 -10.68
CA GLN A 53 -5.62 5.46 -10.64
C GLN A 53 -5.72 4.18 -11.48
N SER A 54 -6.87 3.88 -12.06
CA SER A 54 -7.03 2.70 -12.92
C SER A 54 -6.10 2.75 -14.13
N LEU A 55 -5.62 1.58 -14.56
CA LEU A 55 -4.75 1.40 -15.72
C LEU A 55 -5.27 2.11 -16.97
N ASN A 56 -4.45 3.02 -17.53
CA ASN A 56 -4.73 3.66 -18.80
C ASN A 56 -4.10 2.89 -19.96
N VAL A 57 -4.85 1.95 -20.53
CA VAL A 57 -4.39 1.07 -21.62
C VAL A 57 -3.94 1.86 -22.85
N ASP A 58 -4.67 2.93 -23.20
CA ASP A 58 -4.33 3.76 -24.37
C ASP A 58 -3.00 4.51 -24.18
N LEU A 59 -2.73 4.96 -22.95
CA LEU A 59 -1.46 5.61 -22.62
C LEU A 59 -0.28 4.63 -22.71
N HIS A 60 -0.45 3.42 -22.18
CA HIS A 60 0.55 2.36 -22.29
C HIS A 60 0.82 1.98 -23.74
N ALA A 61 -0.22 1.90 -24.58
CA ALA A 61 -0.07 1.60 -26.00
C ALA A 61 0.67 2.72 -26.76
N ARG A 62 0.46 3.99 -26.37
CA ARG A 62 1.06 5.15 -27.06
C ARG A 62 2.48 5.49 -26.61
N LEU A 63 2.75 5.43 -25.30
CA LEU A 63 4.01 5.88 -24.70
C LEU A 63 4.92 4.73 -24.27
N GLY A 64 4.43 3.49 -24.29
CA GLY A 64 5.10 2.35 -23.69
C GLY A 64 4.98 2.34 -22.16
N SER A 65 5.27 1.19 -21.55
CA SER A 65 5.10 0.98 -20.11
C SER A 65 5.95 1.90 -19.25
N ASP A 66 7.25 2.04 -19.55
CA ASP A 66 8.19 2.88 -18.77
C ASP A 66 7.69 4.33 -18.65
N LEU A 67 7.32 4.92 -19.78
CA LEU A 67 6.90 6.32 -19.84
C LEU A 67 5.46 6.48 -19.32
N ALA A 68 4.55 5.57 -19.62
CA ALA A 68 3.18 5.61 -19.09
C ALA A 68 3.16 5.57 -17.56
N VAL A 69 3.96 4.69 -16.94
CA VAL A 69 4.12 4.64 -15.48
C VAL A 69 4.74 5.94 -14.96
N SER A 70 5.73 6.49 -15.66
CA SER A 70 6.35 7.76 -15.25
C SER A 70 5.35 8.91 -15.22
N HIS A 71 4.51 9.02 -16.25
CA HIS A 71 3.42 10.00 -16.30
C HIS A 71 2.39 9.77 -15.19
N PHE A 72 2.02 8.51 -14.92
CA PHE A 72 1.13 8.15 -13.82
C PHE A 72 1.70 8.57 -12.45
N ILE A 73 2.93 8.13 -12.14
CA ILE A 73 3.57 8.38 -10.84
C ILE A 73 3.76 9.87 -10.60
N ILE A 74 4.28 10.62 -11.58
CA ILE A 74 4.56 12.05 -11.39
C ILE A 74 3.27 12.88 -11.44
N GLY A 75 2.36 12.56 -12.36
CA GLY A 75 1.19 13.39 -12.64
C GLY A 75 0.01 13.15 -11.70
N MET A 76 -0.26 11.89 -11.36
CA MET A 76 -1.47 11.50 -10.62
C MET A 76 -1.17 11.21 -9.16
N VAL A 77 -0.09 10.46 -8.90
CA VAL A 77 0.23 9.94 -7.57
C VAL A 77 1.10 10.95 -6.79
N GLY A 78 2.01 11.65 -7.47
CA GLY A 78 2.89 12.66 -6.87
C GLY A 78 4.22 12.08 -6.36
N GLY A 79 4.78 11.11 -7.06
CA GLY A 79 6.10 10.55 -6.81
C GLY A 79 7.19 11.09 -7.74
N ARG A 80 8.34 10.43 -7.73
CA ARG A 80 9.44 10.67 -8.68
C ARG A 80 9.94 9.35 -9.23
N VAL A 81 10.54 9.40 -10.41
CA VAL A 81 11.08 8.23 -11.09
C VAL A 81 12.53 8.47 -11.46
N ARG A 82 13.30 7.40 -11.58
CA ARG A 82 14.69 7.43 -12.02
C ARG A 82 14.81 6.68 -13.33
N ASP A 83 15.44 7.31 -14.31
CA ASP A 83 15.78 6.65 -15.56
C ASP A 83 16.98 5.69 -15.39
N HIS A 84 17.34 4.98 -16.45
CA HIS A 84 18.51 4.11 -16.46
C HIS A 84 19.85 4.89 -16.43
N THR A 85 19.85 6.21 -16.66
CA THR A 85 21.04 7.05 -16.56
C THR A 85 21.34 7.44 -15.11
N GLY A 86 20.38 7.22 -14.21
CA GLY A 86 20.46 7.57 -12.80
C GLY A 86 19.85 8.94 -12.48
N THR A 87 19.24 9.61 -13.45
CA THR A 87 18.63 10.93 -13.30
C THR A 87 17.22 10.79 -12.71
N TRP A 88 16.98 11.50 -11.60
CA TRP A 88 15.65 11.59 -11.00
C TRP A 88 14.79 12.65 -11.68
N VAL A 89 13.59 12.25 -12.08
CA VAL A 89 12.57 13.09 -12.72
C VAL A 89 11.36 13.20 -11.79
N SER A 90 10.92 14.42 -11.54
CA SER A 90 9.78 14.71 -10.65
C SER A 90 8.75 15.65 -11.27
N ARG A 91 8.93 16.06 -12.53
CA ARG A 91 8.00 16.95 -13.23
C ARG A 91 7.67 16.35 -14.60
N LEU A 92 6.38 16.40 -14.96
CA LEU A 92 5.90 15.87 -16.25
C LEU A 92 6.58 16.52 -17.46
N ARG A 93 6.92 17.81 -17.37
CA ARG A 93 7.57 18.54 -18.47
C ARG A 93 8.99 18.05 -18.78
N ASP A 94 9.60 17.34 -17.83
CA ASP A 94 10.95 16.80 -17.96
C ASP A 94 10.91 15.37 -18.54
N LEU A 95 9.71 14.81 -18.79
CA LEU A 95 9.50 13.54 -19.48
C LEU A 95 9.26 13.75 -20.98
N PRO A 96 9.65 12.78 -21.83
CA PRO A 96 9.20 12.73 -23.21
C PRO A 96 7.66 12.72 -23.33
N ASN A 97 7.14 13.42 -24.34
CA ASN A 97 5.69 13.44 -24.64
C ASN A 97 5.27 12.33 -25.60
N ASP A 98 6.23 11.73 -26.29
CA ASP A 98 6.06 10.64 -27.25
C ASP A 98 6.91 9.44 -26.82
N TYR A 99 6.63 8.28 -27.41
CA TYR A 99 7.40 7.06 -27.14
C TYR A 99 8.90 7.28 -27.39
N ASP A 100 9.70 6.91 -26.39
CA ASP A 100 11.16 6.96 -26.44
C ASP A 100 11.71 5.61 -25.96
N GLU A 101 12.32 4.85 -26.88
CA GLU A 101 12.91 3.55 -26.58
C GLU A 101 14.09 3.66 -25.60
N SER A 102 14.78 4.79 -25.60
CA SER A 102 15.91 5.04 -24.70
C SER A 102 15.46 5.28 -23.26
N PHE A 103 14.23 5.77 -23.06
CA PHE A 103 13.71 6.04 -21.73
C PHE A 103 13.27 4.74 -21.05
N LYS A 104 14.13 4.23 -20.15
CA LYS A 104 13.89 3.05 -19.32
C LYS A 104 13.90 3.38 -17.85
N LEU A 105 12.90 2.90 -17.12
CA LEU A 105 12.79 3.12 -15.68
C LEU A 105 13.70 2.18 -14.90
N SER A 106 14.50 2.74 -13.99
CA SER A 106 15.34 2.00 -13.06
C SER A 106 14.84 2.08 -11.62
N ALA A 107 14.21 3.19 -11.21
CA ALA A 107 13.65 3.31 -9.87
C ALA A 107 12.35 4.10 -9.85
N ILE A 108 11.49 3.77 -8.90
CA ILE A 108 10.27 4.51 -8.60
C ILE A 108 10.25 4.83 -7.11
N GLU A 109 10.03 6.10 -6.77
CA GLU A 109 9.78 6.55 -5.41
C GLU A 109 8.41 7.18 -5.33
N ALA A 110 7.49 6.42 -4.74
CA ALA A 110 6.09 6.78 -4.54
C ALA A 110 5.74 6.73 -3.04
N SER A 111 6.68 7.16 -2.19
CA SER A 111 6.43 7.33 -0.76
C SER A 111 5.36 8.40 -0.51
N ASP A 112 4.41 8.14 0.39
CA ASP A 112 3.35 9.10 0.80
C ASP A 112 2.61 9.74 -0.39
N SER A 113 2.40 8.93 -1.42
CA SER A 113 1.86 9.37 -2.71
C SER A 113 0.35 9.06 -2.82
N ARG A 114 -0.25 8.54 -1.73
CA ARG A 114 -1.67 8.15 -1.65
C ARG A 114 -2.04 7.08 -2.68
N LEU A 115 -1.07 6.28 -3.10
CA LEU A 115 -1.26 5.18 -4.02
C LEU A 115 -2.23 4.16 -3.42
N ILE A 116 -3.11 3.61 -4.24
CA ILE A 116 -4.06 2.56 -3.86
C ILE A 116 -3.76 1.28 -4.63
N THR A 117 -4.31 0.18 -4.15
CA THR A 117 -4.17 -1.14 -4.74
C THR A 117 -4.54 -1.17 -6.24
N GLU A 118 -5.63 -0.54 -6.66
CA GLU A 118 -6.01 -0.47 -8.08
C GLU A 118 -4.98 0.27 -8.96
N GLY A 119 -4.19 1.17 -8.37
CA GLY A 119 -3.10 1.86 -9.06
C GLY A 119 -1.93 0.95 -9.43
N MET A 120 -1.80 -0.22 -8.78
CA MET A 120 -0.74 -1.20 -9.04
C MET A 120 -0.79 -1.74 -10.46
N ASP A 121 -1.96 -1.79 -11.10
CA ASP A 121 -2.09 -2.32 -12.46
C ASP A 121 -1.29 -1.50 -13.50
N ASN A 122 -0.94 -0.24 -13.19
CA ASN A 122 -0.08 0.57 -14.06
C ASN A 122 1.36 0.04 -14.14
N PHE A 123 1.87 -0.67 -13.13
CA PHE A 123 3.28 -1.08 -13.07
C PHE A 123 3.64 -2.23 -14.03
N VAL A 124 2.74 -2.56 -14.96
CA VAL A 124 2.92 -3.62 -15.97
C VAL A 124 4.01 -3.27 -16.99
N GLY A 125 4.87 -4.24 -17.29
CA GLY A 125 5.86 -4.13 -18.37
C GLY A 125 7.10 -3.31 -18.03
N LEU A 126 7.44 -3.16 -16.74
CA LEU A 126 8.65 -2.48 -16.29
C LEU A 126 9.83 -3.45 -16.23
N GLU A 127 10.51 -3.65 -17.37
CA GLU A 127 11.54 -4.69 -17.51
C GLU A 127 12.87 -4.40 -16.82
N ARG A 128 13.17 -3.11 -16.58
CA ARG A 128 14.46 -2.66 -16.03
C ARG A 128 14.36 -2.04 -14.63
N LEU A 129 13.20 -2.13 -14.00
CA LEU A 129 13.01 -1.58 -12.67
C LEU A 129 13.90 -2.34 -11.67
N GLU A 130 14.69 -1.61 -10.90
CA GLU A 130 15.63 -2.14 -9.91
C GLU A 130 15.14 -1.94 -8.48
N THR A 131 14.56 -0.77 -8.20
CA THR A 131 14.13 -0.39 -6.86
C THR A 131 12.76 0.27 -6.87
N LEU A 132 11.91 -0.12 -5.94
CA LEU A 132 10.53 0.37 -5.83
C LEU A 132 10.23 0.78 -4.39
N ASP A 133 9.98 2.07 -4.15
CA ASP A 133 9.54 2.57 -2.85
C ASP A 133 8.05 2.95 -2.88
N LEU A 134 7.26 2.21 -2.12
CA LEU A 134 5.81 2.38 -1.93
C LEU A 134 5.47 2.64 -0.46
N SER A 135 6.42 3.16 0.33
CA SER A 135 6.19 3.40 1.75
C SER A 135 5.11 4.47 2.01
N LYS A 136 4.47 4.41 3.17
CA LYS A 136 3.48 5.40 3.64
C LYS A 136 2.25 5.57 2.73
N ASN A 137 1.80 4.51 2.09
CA ASN A 137 0.56 4.46 1.31
C ASN A 137 -0.49 3.61 2.06
N PRO A 138 -1.30 4.21 2.95
CA PRO A 138 -2.11 3.48 3.92
C PRO A 138 -3.23 2.61 3.32
N HIS A 139 -3.45 2.71 2.02
CA HIS A 139 -4.45 1.95 1.28
C HIS A 139 -3.87 0.75 0.53
N LEU A 140 -2.55 0.53 0.57
CA LEU A 140 -1.94 -0.69 0.03
C LEU A 140 -2.10 -1.84 1.01
N ASP A 141 -2.52 -2.98 0.48
CA ASP A 141 -2.82 -4.22 1.20
C ASP A 141 -2.07 -5.42 0.59
N ASP A 142 -2.36 -6.62 1.10
CA ASP A 142 -1.77 -7.86 0.58
C ASP A 142 -2.09 -8.12 -0.90
N PHE A 143 -3.24 -7.62 -1.38
CA PHE A 143 -3.61 -7.76 -2.80
C PHE A 143 -2.72 -6.89 -3.71
N ALA A 144 -2.31 -5.70 -3.25
CA ALA A 144 -1.30 -4.91 -3.95
C ALA A 144 0.03 -5.67 -4.09
N CYS A 145 0.43 -6.40 -3.04
CA CYS A 145 1.64 -7.23 -3.07
C CYS A 145 1.51 -8.39 -4.06
N ASP A 146 0.34 -9.06 -4.10
CA ASP A 146 0.07 -10.11 -5.09
C ASP A 146 0.11 -9.58 -6.53
N GLN A 147 -0.46 -8.40 -6.79
CA GLN A 147 -0.40 -7.74 -8.09
C GLN A 147 1.04 -7.48 -8.53
N LEU A 148 1.85 -6.88 -7.66
CA LEU A 148 3.28 -6.64 -7.93
C LEU A 148 4.00 -7.95 -8.22
N ALA A 149 3.81 -8.97 -7.38
CA ALA A 149 4.43 -10.28 -7.59
C ALA A 149 4.09 -10.91 -8.94
N ARG A 150 2.84 -10.78 -9.41
CA ARG A 150 2.43 -11.25 -10.74
C ARG A 150 3.08 -10.45 -11.86
N GLN A 151 3.13 -9.13 -11.74
CA GLN A 151 3.72 -8.25 -12.76
C GLN A 151 5.23 -8.44 -12.89
N PHE A 152 5.92 -8.71 -11.78
CA PHE A 152 7.37 -8.87 -11.71
C PHE A 152 7.83 -10.34 -11.64
N LEU A 153 6.95 -11.31 -11.93
CA LEU A 153 7.26 -12.74 -11.84
C LEU A 153 8.46 -13.15 -12.72
N SER A 154 8.62 -12.49 -13.87
CA SER A 154 9.74 -12.71 -14.80
C SER A 154 10.83 -11.63 -14.72
N SER A 155 10.75 -10.74 -13.73
CA SER A 155 11.75 -9.68 -13.54
C SER A 155 13.10 -10.28 -13.21
N LYS A 156 14.15 -9.68 -13.79
CA LYS A 156 15.55 -10.03 -13.52
C LYS A 156 16.31 -8.91 -12.82
N THR A 157 15.70 -7.73 -12.70
CA THR A 157 16.36 -6.50 -12.26
C THR A 157 15.81 -5.99 -10.93
N LEU A 158 14.55 -6.29 -10.59
CA LEU A 158 13.92 -5.75 -9.38
C LEU A 158 14.52 -6.41 -8.15
N THR A 159 15.37 -5.66 -7.43
CA THR A 159 16.15 -6.16 -6.30
C THR A 159 15.68 -5.63 -4.96
N ALA A 160 15.03 -4.46 -4.91
CA ALA A 160 14.60 -3.86 -3.65
C ALA A 160 13.17 -3.32 -3.72
N ILE A 161 12.37 -3.65 -2.70
CA ILE A 161 11.04 -3.08 -2.50
C ILE A 161 10.93 -2.54 -1.07
N ASN A 162 10.47 -1.29 -0.93
CA ASN A 162 10.12 -0.68 0.35
C ASN A 162 8.60 -0.54 0.47
N LEU A 163 8.03 -1.21 1.47
CA LEU A 163 6.62 -1.23 1.86
C LEU A 163 6.38 -0.67 3.27
N SER A 164 7.35 0.04 3.83
CA SER A 164 7.26 0.54 5.21
C SER A 164 6.06 1.46 5.42
N TYR A 165 5.49 1.45 6.62
CA TYR A 165 4.36 2.29 7.03
C TYR A 165 3.07 2.07 6.23
N ASN A 166 2.87 0.84 5.74
CA ASN A 166 1.63 0.39 5.12
C ASN A 166 0.88 -0.56 6.07
N PRO A 167 -0.11 -0.08 6.84
CA PRO A 167 -0.68 -0.80 7.98
C PRO A 167 -1.53 -2.02 7.59
N LEU A 168 -1.93 -2.14 6.32
CA LEU A 168 -2.76 -3.25 5.84
C LEU A 168 -1.93 -4.39 5.23
N ILE A 169 -0.62 -4.22 5.09
CA ILE A 169 0.27 -5.27 4.57
C ILE A 169 0.67 -6.20 5.71
N SER A 170 0.26 -7.46 5.58
CA SER A 170 0.56 -8.53 6.51
C SER A 170 1.74 -9.39 6.03
N VAL A 171 2.08 -10.43 6.80
CA VAL A 171 3.09 -11.41 6.40
C VAL A 171 2.73 -12.10 5.09
N TYR A 172 1.43 -12.30 4.81
CA TYR A 172 0.98 -12.93 3.56
C TYR A 172 1.27 -12.06 2.34
N GLY A 173 1.12 -10.73 2.47
CA GLY A 173 1.53 -9.80 1.42
C GLY A 173 3.03 -9.91 1.14
N ILE A 174 3.86 -9.94 2.19
CA ILE A 174 5.32 -10.10 2.02
C ILE A 174 5.68 -11.45 1.40
N GLU A 175 5.05 -12.55 1.84
CA GLU A 175 5.24 -13.89 1.29
C GLU A 175 4.94 -13.92 -0.22
N THR A 176 3.90 -13.24 -0.67
CA THR A 176 3.56 -13.20 -2.10
C THR A 176 4.68 -12.59 -2.96
N LEU A 177 5.45 -11.64 -2.43
CA LEU A 177 6.58 -11.00 -3.12
C LEU A 177 7.77 -11.93 -3.30
N MET A 178 7.89 -13.00 -2.50
CA MET A 178 8.96 -13.99 -2.62
C MET A 178 8.92 -14.76 -3.94
N ARG A 179 7.80 -14.67 -4.67
CA ARG A 179 7.64 -15.17 -6.04
C ARG A 179 8.49 -14.40 -7.07
N ILE A 180 8.91 -13.17 -6.76
CA ILE A 180 9.78 -12.36 -7.63
C ILE A 180 11.21 -12.92 -7.51
N PRO A 181 11.78 -13.53 -8.57
CA PRO A 181 13.04 -14.26 -8.46
C PRO A 181 14.28 -13.37 -8.30
N SER A 182 14.20 -12.11 -8.72
CA SER A 182 15.32 -11.15 -8.62
C SER A 182 15.40 -10.39 -7.30
N LEU A 183 14.38 -10.55 -6.44
CA LEU A 183 14.22 -9.74 -5.25
C LEU A 183 15.23 -10.14 -4.16
N LYS A 184 15.95 -9.14 -3.64
CA LYS A 184 17.02 -9.33 -2.65
C LYS A 184 16.74 -8.62 -1.33
N ASN A 185 15.98 -7.54 -1.35
CA ASN A 185 15.70 -6.72 -0.20
C ASN A 185 14.21 -6.36 -0.14
N ILE A 186 13.57 -6.65 0.99
CA ILE A 186 12.23 -6.17 1.32
C ILE A 186 12.30 -5.40 2.63
N THR A 187 11.81 -4.17 2.63
CA THR A 187 11.70 -3.36 3.85
C THR A 187 10.23 -3.09 4.14
N ALA A 188 9.71 -3.58 5.26
CA ALA A 188 8.28 -3.53 5.63
C ALA A 188 8.09 -3.10 7.10
N LEU A 189 8.78 -2.02 7.49
CA LEU A 189 8.72 -1.47 8.86
C LEU A 189 7.31 -0.95 9.17
N SER A 190 6.85 -1.10 10.42
CA SER A 190 5.55 -0.57 10.87
C SER A 190 4.37 -1.00 9.98
N THR A 191 4.37 -2.26 9.55
CA THR A 191 3.28 -2.91 8.80
C THR A 191 2.56 -3.92 9.71
N ALA A 192 1.42 -4.48 9.28
CA ALA A 192 0.77 -5.55 10.06
C ALA A 192 1.67 -6.80 10.19
N ALA A 193 2.61 -7.01 9.25
CA ALA A 193 3.56 -8.12 9.31
C ALA A 193 4.45 -8.12 10.57
N SER A 194 4.76 -6.94 11.15
CA SER A 194 5.61 -6.86 12.35
C SER A 194 4.96 -7.49 13.58
N THR A 195 3.64 -7.55 13.59
CA THR A 195 2.83 -8.11 14.68
C THR A 195 2.75 -9.64 14.64
N PHE A 196 3.17 -10.27 13.54
CA PHE A 196 3.11 -11.72 13.39
C PHE A 196 4.08 -12.42 14.36
N SER A 197 3.62 -13.49 15.00
CA SER A 197 4.37 -14.22 16.03
C SER A 197 5.65 -14.82 15.48
N ASP A 198 5.55 -15.46 14.31
CA ASP A 198 6.61 -16.28 13.73
C ASP A 198 7.32 -15.56 12.57
N ILE A 199 7.30 -14.21 12.60
CA ILE A 199 7.89 -13.38 11.54
C ILE A 199 9.40 -13.64 11.40
N ASP A 200 10.11 -13.91 12.49
CA ASP A 200 11.54 -14.17 12.46
C ASP A 200 11.87 -15.49 11.74
N LEU A 201 11.01 -16.50 11.91
CA LEU A 201 11.14 -17.77 11.19
C LEU A 201 10.92 -17.57 9.69
N PHE A 202 9.93 -16.75 9.32
CA PHE A 202 9.71 -16.36 7.93
C PHE A 202 10.93 -15.60 7.36
N ILE A 203 11.49 -14.65 8.09
CA ILE A 203 12.69 -13.90 7.68
C ILE A 203 13.87 -14.84 7.45
N LEU A 204 14.08 -15.81 8.35
CA LEU A 204 15.15 -16.80 8.22
C LEU A 204 14.96 -17.68 6.98
N ALA A 205 13.74 -18.18 6.74
CA ALA A 205 13.42 -18.98 5.56
C ALA A 205 13.58 -18.18 4.25
N ALA A 206 13.18 -16.91 4.25
CA ALA A 206 13.37 -16.01 3.11
C ALA A 206 14.86 -15.78 2.78
N GLU A 207 15.71 -15.68 3.81
CA GLU A 207 17.15 -15.54 3.63
C GLU A 207 17.79 -16.84 3.11
N ASP A 208 17.45 -17.99 3.68
CA ASP A 208 18.05 -19.29 3.35
C ASP A 208 17.60 -19.81 1.96
N GLU A 209 16.28 -19.82 1.70
CA GLU A 209 15.74 -20.42 0.48
C GLU A 209 15.79 -19.48 -0.73
N ARG A 210 15.72 -18.16 -0.50
CA ARG A 210 15.52 -17.16 -1.55
C ARG A 210 16.63 -16.12 -1.61
N GLN A 211 17.60 -16.15 -0.70
CA GLN A 211 18.69 -15.16 -0.61
C GLN A 211 18.14 -13.72 -0.52
N CYS A 212 16.98 -13.55 0.11
CA CYS A 212 16.29 -12.28 0.22
C CYS A 212 16.27 -11.82 1.68
N GLN A 213 16.81 -10.63 1.93
CA GLN A 213 16.81 -9.99 3.23
C GLN A 213 15.49 -9.25 3.45
N VAL A 214 14.81 -9.58 4.54
CA VAL A 214 13.52 -8.99 4.91
C VAL A 214 13.67 -8.23 6.22
N PHE A 215 13.34 -6.95 6.22
CA PHE A 215 13.42 -6.05 7.36
C PHE A 215 12.02 -5.63 7.80
N VAL A 216 11.56 -6.11 8.95
CA VAL A 216 10.17 -5.86 9.44
C VAL A 216 10.14 -5.14 10.78
N HIS A 217 11.18 -5.28 11.61
CA HIS A 217 11.20 -4.73 12.97
C HIS A 217 11.55 -3.24 12.97
N GLU A 218 10.78 -2.45 13.72
CA GLU A 218 10.90 -0.98 13.76
C GLU A 218 12.26 -0.48 14.26
N ASP A 219 12.94 -1.27 15.09
CA ASP A 219 14.26 -0.97 15.64
C ASP A 219 15.40 -1.10 14.60
N GLY A 220 15.07 -1.45 13.36
CA GLY A 220 16.03 -1.73 12.29
C GLY A 220 16.77 -3.06 12.45
N ARG A 221 16.41 -3.86 13.47
CA ARG A 221 16.91 -5.23 13.66
C ARG A 221 16.29 -6.16 12.63
N GLN A 222 17.02 -7.20 12.24
CA GLN A 222 16.50 -8.21 11.32
C GLN A 222 15.68 -9.29 12.05
N PHE A 223 16.01 -9.59 13.31
CA PHE A 223 15.30 -10.57 14.14
C PHE A 223 14.93 -9.98 15.52
N LYS A 224 13.89 -10.48 16.19
CA LYS A 224 13.53 -10.07 17.57
C LYS A 224 14.51 -10.61 18.60
N THR A 225 14.97 -11.84 18.40
CA THR A 225 15.84 -12.55 19.35
C THR A 225 17.25 -12.70 18.79
N GLN A 226 18.24 -12.44 19.64
CA GLN A 226 19.66 -12.54 19.28
C GLN A 226 20.12 -13.98 18.99
N GLU A 227 19.44 -14.98 19.57
CA GLU A 227 19.68 -16.41 19.28
C GLU A 227 19.50 -16.76 17.79
N LEU A 228 18.57 -16.11 17.09
CA LEU A 228 18.37 -16.35 15.66
C LEU A 228 19.44 -15.66 14.80
N GLU A 229 20.01 -14.55 15.29
CA GLU A 229 21.21 -13.96 14.67
C GLU A 229 22.42 -14.89 14.81
N ASP A 230 22.57 -15.53 15.97
CA ASP A 230 23.64 -16.49 16.22
C ASP A 230 23.50 -17.74 15.33
N VAL A 231 22.28 -18.30 15.21
CA VAL A 231 21.99 -19.43 14.30
C VAL A 231 22.31 -19.07 12.84
N ARG A 232 21.95 -17.87 12.40
CA ARG A 232 22.28 -17.39 11.05
C ARG A 232 23.80 -17.31 10.84
N LEU A 233 24.57 -16.84 11.82
CA LEU A 233 26.02 -16.77 11.72
C LEU A 233 26.67 -18.16 11.68
N GLU A 234 26.08 -19.16 12.33
CA GLU A 234 26.53 -20.55 12.30
C GLU A 234 26.26 -21.26 10.96
N THR A 235 25.20 -20.87 10.24
CA THR A 235 24.85 -21.47 8.93
C THR A 235 25.63 -20.87 7.75
N VAL A 236 26.28 -19.72 7.90
CA VAL A 236 27.19 -19.17 6.89
C VAL A 236 28.46 -20.03 6.85
N PRO A 237 28.82 -20.68 5.73
CA PRO A 237 30.05 -21.45 5.65
C PRO A 237 31.22 -20.49 5.82
N ILE A 238 32.00 -20.67 6.89
CA ILE A 238 33.33 -20.06 7.01
C ILE A 238 34.07 -20.44 5.72
N PRO A 239 34.52 -19.47 4.90
CA PRO A 239 35.33 -19.81 3.73
C PRO A 239 36.55 -20.53 4.28
N ARG A 240 36.67 -21.83 3.96
CA ARG A 240 37.88 -22.59 4.27
C ARG A 240 39.00 -21.84 3.57
N LEU A 241 39.80 -21.12 4.37
CA LEU A 241 41.11 -20.65 3.95
C LEU A 241 41.77 -21.86 3.32
N LYS A 242 42.03 -21.79 2.00
CA LYS A 242 42.87 -22.78 1.34
C LYS A 242 44.23 -22.68 2.03
N SER A 243 44.49 -23.62 2.94
CA SER A 243 45.84 -24.00 3.29
C SER A 243 46.41 -24.75 2.08
N ASP A 244 47.53 -24.23 1.60
CA ASP A 244 48.47 -24.77 0.61
C ASP A 244 48.40 -24.16 -0.81
#